data_AF-A0A972MA20-F1
#
_entry.id   AF-A0A972MA20-F1
#
_cell.length_a   1.000
_cell.length_b   1.000
_cell.length_c   1.000
_cell.angle_alpha   90.00
_cell.angle_beta   90.00
_cell.angle_gamma   90.00
#
_symmetry.space_group_name_H-M   'P 1'
#
loop_
_entity.id
_entity.type
_entity.pdbx_description
1 polymer ?
#
loop_
_entity_poly.entity_id
_entity_poly.type
_entity_poly.pdbx_seq_one_letter_code
_entity_poly.pdbx_strand_id
1 'polypeptide(L)'
;MRLFFILIFLASTFAAAQDTFKRYKFKSGMIYYDVKVSSFDNNLNSQVRGIARLIFDKWGLLELKEEDVAEIQAGDFNDTRSRHTMSKIEYGTVYNVDFDQKVIYKARDRDLDLAIMQKLDISDEAEKSLKEMGAKKVGKEKIAGYECDLWEYKDQQICLYGGIPLKIVVQNAGFYSEKKAVQVILDKPIPPKEFELPNFKIIEDEEYSSNRSSLVRTKDYIDSIKELKAEMKKRGINLEDKNLTITPELEKDIINILGKRYLKKQKKYLPKLLEELKKAKECIKKAKNEQEANECIKPVREINDILGDKTQKYDFKNLNEEKKKRAIEQIDNEIKHTQVTANCVAKYDKTTDVIICTEGTLNPE
;
A
#
# COMPACT_ATOMS: atom_id res chain seq x y z
N MET A 1 71.24 2.23 21.60
CA MET A 1 70.53 3.11 20.63
C MET A 1 69.21 2.44 20.30
N ARG A 2 68.09 3.04 20.74
CA ARG A 2 66.75 2.44 20.74
C ARG A 2 66.18 2.39 19.32
N LEU A 3 65.89 1.19 18.78
CA LEU A 3 65.03 1.04 17.61
C LEU A 3 63.57 1.09 18.08
N PHE A 4 62.88 2.15 17.70
CA PHE A 4 61.48 2.40 18.03
C PHE A 4 60.59 1.62 17.05
N PHE A 5 59.79 0.71 17.59
CA PHE A 5 58.64 0.10 16.93
C PHE A 5 57.59 1.19 16.67
N ILE A 6 57.21 1.44 15.41
CA ILE A 6 55.97 2.16 15.07
C ILE A 6 55.18 1.28 14.11
N LEU A 7 54.26 0.53 14.70
CA LEU A 7 53.20 -0.20 14.02
C LEU A 7 52.10 0.82 13.68
N ILE A 8 51.98 1.22 12.41
CA ILE A 8 50.88 2.07 11.95
C ILE A 8 49.62 1.20 11.86
N PHE A 9 48.79 1.25 12.90
CA PHE A 9 47.40 0.79 12.83
C PHE A 9 46.62 1.77 11.95
N LEU A 10 46.50 1.46 10.66
CA LEU A 10 45.44 2.01 9.81
C LEU A 10 44.12 1.41 10.28
N ALA A 11 43.47 2.09 11.24
CA ALA A 11 42.06 1.88 11.53
C ALA A 11 41.23 2.50 10.39
N SER A 12 41.07 1.76 9.30
CA SER A 12 40.04 2.03 8.30
C SER A 12 38.67 1.75 8.91
N THR A 13 38.12 2.76 9.60
CA THR A 13 36.70 2.84 9.93
C THR A 13 35.93 3.30 8.70
N PHE A 14 35.78 2.40 7.73
CA PHE A 14 34.69 2.50 6.75
C PHE A 14 33.60 1.52 7.14
N ALA A 15 32.75 1.94 8.06
CA ALA A 15 31.45 1.33 8.31
C ALA A 15 30.47 2.41 8.77
N ALA A 16 29.71 2.95 7.82
CA ALA A 16 28.36 3.41 8.07
C ALA A 16 27.56 3.12 6.80
N ALA A 17 27.23 1.84 6.60
CA ALA A 17 26.11 1.49 5.75
C ALA A 17 24.88 2.26 6.27
N GLN A 18 24.20 3.03 5.40
CA GLN A 18 23.02 3.79 5.78
C GLN A 18 21.94 2.81 6.27
N ASP A 19 21.65 2.88 7.58
CA ASP A 19 20.95 1.80 8.28
C ASP A 19 19.48 2.10 8.59
N THR A 20 18.89 3.09 7.91
CA THR A 20 17.54 3.59 8.18
C THR A 20 16.82 3.98 6.89
N PHE A 21 15.56 3.55 6.76
CA PHE A 21 14.64 4.00 5.73
C PHE A 21 14.52 5.53 5.71
N LYS A 22 14.44 6.12 4.50
CA LYS A 22 14.17 7.55 4.33
C LYS A 22 13.22 7.82 3.18
N ARG A 23 12.11 8.49 3.47
CA ARG A 23 11.18 9.06 2.47
C ARG A 23 11.51 10.49 2.11
N TYR A 24 12.11 11.22 3.04
CA TYR A 24 12.54 12.60 2.88
C TYR A 24 14.01 12.75 3.22
N LYS A 25 14.69 13.73 2.61
CA LYS A 25 16.10 14.03 2.93
C LYS A 25 16.28 14.54 4.36
N PHE A 26 15.24 15.15 4.91
CA PHE A 26 15.19 15.72 6.25
C PHE A 26 14.61 14.72 7.25
N LYS A 27 15.06 14.79 8.51
CA LYS A 27 14.57 13.90 9.55
C LYS A 27 13.13 14.23 9.93
N SER A 28 12.79 15.51 9.93
CA SER A 28 11.47 16.02 10.31
C SER A 28 11.13 17.27 9.51
N GLY A 29 9.83 17.54 9.33
CA GLY A 29 9.36 18.74 8.66
C GLY A 29 7.89 19.07 8.95
N MET A 30 7.59 20.36 8.99
CA MET A 30 6.24 20.93 9.00
C MET A 30 6.14 21.95 7.87
N ILE A 31 5.26 21.68 6.92
CA ILE A 31 5.07 22.52 5.74
C ILE A 31 3.61 22.92 5.68
N TYR A 32 3.34 24.21 5.57
CA TYR A 32 2.02 24.78 5.41
C TYR A 32 1.88 25.36 4.01
N TYR A 33 0.74 25.11 3.38
CA TYR A 33 0.44 25.48 2.02
C TYR A 33 -0.82 26.35 1.96
N ASP A 34 -0.81 27.30 1.03
CA ASP A 34 -2.00 27.94 0.48
C ASP A 34 -2.46 27.13 -0.74
N VAL A 35 -3.77 26.86 -0.83
CA VAL A 35 -4.39 26.08 -1.89
C VAL A 35 -5.40 26.96 -2.62
N LYS A 36 -5.25 27.05 -3.94
CA LYS A 36 -6.15 27.79 -4.83
C LYS A 36 -6.50 26.91 -6.01
N VAL A 37 -7.78 26.76 -6.29
CA VAL A 37 -8.27 26.15 -7.53
C VAL A 37 -9.30 27.07 -8.15
N SER A 38 -9.30 27.18 -9.45
CA SER A 38 -10.37 27.83 -10.20
C SER A 38 -10.68 27.01 -11.44
N SER A 39 -11.96 26.78 -11.68
CA SER A 39 -12.43 26.18 -12.93
C SER A 39 -13.48 27.08 -13.59
N PHE A 40 -13.46 27.10 -14.92
CA PHE A 40 -14.38 27.80 -15.78
C PHE A 40 -14.92 26.81 -16.81
N ASP A 41 -16.21 26.53 -16.72
CA ASP A 41 -16.98 25.88 -17.79
C ASP A 41 -18.08 26.87 -18.23
N ASN A 42 -18.58 26.75 -19.46
CA ASN A 42 -19.38 27.74 -20.19
C ASN A 42 -20.59 28.32 -19.41
N ASN A 43 -21.04 27.68 -18.31
CA ASN A 43 -22.13 28.16 -17.44
C ASN A 43 -21.79 28.15 -15.92
N LEU A 44 -20.60 27.73 -15.49
CA LEU A 44 -20.27 27.50 -14.07
C LEU A 44 -18.85 27.94 -13.74
N ASN A 45 -18.72 28.85 -12.76
CA ASN A 45 -17.44 29.27 -12.21
C ASN A 45 -17.27 28.65 -10.83
N SER A 46 -16.22 27.84 -10.64
CA SER A 46 -15.86 27.32 -9.31
C SER A 46 -14.55 27.93 -8.85
N GLN A 47 -14.48 28.30 -7.57
CA GLN A 47 -13.25 28.70 -6.91
C GLN A 47 -13.09 27.93 -5.61
N VAL A 48 -11.94 27.31 -5.42
CA VAL A 48 -11.56 26.65 -4.17
C VAL A 48 -10.45 27.47 -3.53
N ARG A 49 -10.58 27.77 -2.24
CA ARG A 49 -9.51 28.33 -1.42
C ARG A 49 -9.37 27.54 -0.15
N GLY A 50 -8.15 27.29 0.28
CA GLY A 50 -7.92 26.56 1.50
C GLY A 50 -6.48 26.55 1.95
N ILE A 51 -6.26 25.81 3.01
CA ILE A 51 -4.94 25.58 3.58
C ILE A 51 -4.68 24.09 3.60
N ALA A 52 -3.41 23.71 3.47
CA ALA A 52 -2.99 22.34 3.68
C ALA A 52 -1.73 22.29 4.51
N ARG A 53 -1.48 21.16 5.15
CA ARG A 53 -0.21 20.90 5.84
C ARG A 53 0.31 19.50 5.55
N LEU A 54 1.64 19.42 5.47
CA LEU A 54 2.41 18.19 5.47
C LEU A 54 3.32 18.22 6.69
N ILE A 55 3.14 17.25 7.57
CA ILE A 55 3.94 17.08 8.78
C ILE A 55 4.59 15.71 8.68
N PHE A 56 5.89 15.60 8.91
CA PHE A 56 6.57 14.31 8.95
C PHE A 56 7.70 14.29 9.98
N ASP A 57 7.96 13.12 10.54
CA ASP A 57 9.09 12.85 11.42
C ASP A 57 9.72 11.49 11.07
N LYS A 58 10.91 11.23 11.61
CA LYS A 58 11.68 9.99 11.39
C LYS A 58 11.85 9.69 9.90
N TRP A 59 12.27 10.70 9.14
CA TRP A 59 12.46 10.65 7.69
C TRP A 59 11.20 10.22 6.92
N GLY A 60 10.00 10.44 7.47
CA GLY A 60 8.72 10.08 6.84
C GLY A 60 8.15 8.72 7.25
N LEU A 61 8.71 8.05 8.27
CA LEU A 61 8.04 6.90 8.90
C LEU A 61 6.77 7.31 9.65
N LEU A 62 6.69 8.56 10.07
CA LEU A 62 5.50 9.17 10.63
C LEU A 62 5.19 10.40 9.76
N GLU A 63 4.00 10.44 9.17
CA GLU A 63 3.57 11.52 8.28
C GLU A 63 2.09 11.81 8.49
N LEU A 64 1.69 13.08 8.45
CA LEU A 64 0.30 13.53 8.42
C LEU A 64 0.14 14.55 7.30
N LYS A 65 -0.89 14.34 6.48
CA LYS A 65 -1.35 15.26 5.45
C LYS A 65 -2.76 15.68 5.80
N GLU A 66 -3.01 16.98 5.77
CA GLU A 66 -4.34 17.54 6.03
C GLU A 66 -4.58 18.71 5.10
N GLU A 67 -5.82 18.83 4.63
CA GLU A 67 -6.25 19.90 3.75
C GLU A 67 -7.69 20.30 4.07
N ASP A 68 -7.87 21.60 4.31
CA ASP A 68 -9.12 22.26 4.62
C ASP A 68 -9.40 23.29 3.53
N VAL A 69 -10.42 23.03 2.71
CA VAL A 69 -10.76 23.88 1.56
C VAL A 69 -12.23 24.27 1.58
N ALA A 70 -12.50 25.51 1.17
CA ALA A 70 -13.83 26.02 0.87
C ALA A 70 -14.00 26.13 -0.65
N GLU A 71 -14.97 25.42 -1.18
CA GLU A 71 -15.40 25.46 -2.58
C GLU A 71 -16.59 26.41 -2.72
N ILE A 72 -16.40 27.46 -3.50
CA ILE A 72 -17.39 28.47 -3.84
C ILE A 72 -17.81 28.22 -5.29
N GLN A 73 -19.08 27.86 -5.49
CA GLN A 73 -19.65 27.71 -6.83
C GLN A 73 -20.55 28.91 -7.13
N ALA A 74 -20.26 29.62 -8.22
CA ALA A 74 -20.99 30.79 -8.69
C ALA A 74 -21.64 30.49 -10.06
N GLY A 75 -22.96 30.69 -10.14
CA GLY A 75 -23.81 30.40 -11.30
C GLY A 75 -25.28 30.74 -11.00
N ASP A 76 -26.23 29.95 -11.50
CA ASP A 76 -27.68 30.15 -11.24
C ASP A 76 -28.05 29.96 -9.75
N PHE A 77 -27.21 29.26 -8.98
CA PHE A 77 -27.30 29.11 -7.53
C PHE A 77 -25.91 29.31 -6.92
N ASN A 78 -25.81 30.15 -5.90
CA ASN A 78 -24.57 30.33 -5.13
C ASN A 78 -24.54 29.31 -3.99
N ASP A 79 -23.54 28.42 -3.99
CA ASP A 79 -23.32 27.42 -2.94
C ASP A 79 -21.88 27.52 -2.41
N THR A 80 -21.70 27.23 -1.12
CA THR A 80 -20.39 27.19 -0.47
C THR A 80 -20.27 25.91 0.32
N ARG A 81 -19.30 25.07 -0.06
CA ARG A 81 -19.05 23.76 0.56
C ARG A 81 -17.66 23.72 1.18
N SER A 82 -17.56 23.30 2.42
CA SER A 82 -16.28 22.99 3.05
C SER A 82 -15.93 21.52 2.84
N ARG A 83 -14.69 21.23 2.44
CA ARG A 83 -14.13 19.87 2.38
C ARG A 83 -12.89 19.82 3.27
N HIS A 84 -12.90 18.86 4.19
CA HIS A 84 -11.79 18.55 5.07
C HIS A 84 -11.29 17.15 4.75
N THR A 85 -10.00 17.01 4.48
CA THR A 85 -9.36 15.71 4.24
C THR A 85 -8.15 15.56 5.14
N MET A 86 -7.95 14.34 5.65
CA MET A 86 -6.80 14.02 6.49
C MET A 86 -6.35 12.58 6.25
N SER A 87 -5.04 12.39 6.13
CA SER A 87 -4.42 11.08 6.14
C SER A 87 -3.15 11.06 6.99
N LYS A 88 -2.88 9.91 7.61
CA LYS A 88 -1.69 9.68 8.43
C LYS A 88 -1.00 8.40 7.99
N ILE A 89 0.32 8.41 7.96
CA ILE A 89 1.15 7.23 7.80
C ILE A 89 1.96 7.04 9.08
N GLU A 90 1.96 5.81 9.59
CA GLU A 90 2.72 5.42 10.77
C GLU A 90 3.30 4.03 10.54
N TYR A 91 4.61 3.98 10.27
CA TYR A 91 5.39 2.75 10.06
C TYR A 91 4.72 1.77 9.07
N GLY A 92 4.32 2.26 7.90
CA GLY A 92 3.66 1.45 6.85
C GLY A 92 2.15 1.31 7.01
N THR A 93 1.59 1.70 8.16
CA THR A 93 0.13 1.78 8.36
C THR A 93 -0.38 3.11 7.84
N VAL A 94 -1.40 3.07 6.99
CA VAL A 94 -2.07 4.25 6.43
C VAL A 94 -3.44 4.40 7.08
N TYR A 95 -3.75 5.61 7.53
CA TYR A 95 -5.04 6.01 8.08
C TYR A 95 -5.62 7.08 7.16
N ASN A 96 -6.84 6.86 6.66
CA ASN A 96 -7.59 7.85 5.89
C ASN A 96 -8.84 8.23 6.67
N VAL A 97 -9.01 9.50 6.96
CA VAL A 97 -10.14 10.01 7.73
C VAL A 97 -11.28 10.35 6.78
N ASP A 98 -12.46 9.78 7.04
CA ASP A 98 -13.71 10.18 6.42
C ASP A 98 -14.52 10.99 7.45
N PHE A 99 -14.53 12.31 7.26
CA PHE A 99 -15.20 13.26 8.16
C PHE A 99 -16.74 13.22 8.03
N ASP A 100 -17.25 12.82 6.87
CA ASP A 100 -18.69 12.73 6.62
C ASP A 100 -19.28 11.52 7.35
N GLN A 101 -18.61 10.37 7.23
CA GLN A 101 -19.01 9.13 7.90
C GLN A 101 -18.50 9.04 9.34
N LYS A 102 -17.57 9.92 9.75
CA LYS A 102 -16.88 9.90 11.05
C LYS A 102 -16.20 8.55 11.33
N VAL A 103 -15.51 8.05 10.32
CA VAL A 103 -14.74 6.81 10.40
C VAL A 103 -13.30 7.03 9.93
N ILE A 104 -12.39 6.19 10.39
CA ILE A 104 -11.00 6.16 9.93
C ILE A 104 -10.75 4.81 9.29
N TYR A 105 -10.46 4.82 7.99
CA TYR A 105 -10.04 3.63 7.28
C TYR A 105 -8.56 3.38 7.54
N LYS A 106 -8.26 2.21 8.10
CA LYS A 106 -6.89 1.78 8.38
C LYS A 106 -6.50 0.69 7.39
N ALA A 107 -5.38 0.89 6.69
CA ALA A 107 -4.79 -0.01 5.71
C ALA A 107 -3.27 -0.12 5.90
N ARG A 108 -2.61 -1.05 5.19
CA ARG A 108 -1.14 -1.18 5.14
C ARG A 108 -0.70 -0.98 3.70
N ASP A 109 0.34 -0.16 3.53
CA ASP A 109 0.97 0.06 2.23
C ASP A 109 2.14 -0.94 2.06
N ARG A 110 1.99 -1.87 1.11
CA ARG A 110 2.92 -2.98 0.92
C ARG A 110 4.26 -2.54 0.34
N ASP A 111 4.24 -1.54 -0.54
CA ASP A 111 5.45 -1.03 -1.16
C ASP A 111 6.24 -0.23 -0.14
N LEU A 112 5.54 0.54 0.71
CA LEU A 112 6.14 1.22 1.85
C LEU A 112 6.68 0.24 2.90
N ASP A 113 5.92 -0.80 3.26
CA ASP A 113 6.39 -1.86 4.16
C ASP A 113 7.69 -2.51 3.65
N LEU A 114 7.73 -2.80 2.35
CA LEU A 114 8.90 -3.39 1.71
C LEU A 114 10.10 -2.44 1.76
N ALA A 115 9.89 -1.16 1.46
CA ALA A 115 10.92 -0.15 1.52
C ALA A 115 11.46 0.03 2.95
N ILE A 116 10.58 0.05 3.96
CA ILE A 116 10.95 0.14 5.38
C ILE A 116 11.77 -1.09 5.79
N MET A 117 11.30 -2.30 5.47
CA MET A 117 11.99 -3.55 5.81
C MET A 117 13.37 -3.68 5.14
N GLN A 118 13.49 -3.18 3.91
CA GLN A 118 14.75 -3.15 3.16
C GLN A 118 15.62 -1.94 3.54
N LYS A 119 15.15 -1.07 4.42
CA LYS A 119 15.84 0.17 4.83
C LYS A 119 16.21 1.06 3.63
N LEU A 120 15.34 1.12 2.63
CA LEU A 120 15.60 1.87 1.42
C LEU A 120 15.60 3.38 1.70
N ASP A 121 16.56 4.07 1.10
CA ASP A 121 16.51 5.52 0.95
C ASP A 121 15.76 5.83 -0.35
N ILE A 122 14.49 6.21 -0.20
CA ILE A 122 13.58 6.60 -1.29
C ILE A 122 13.38 8.13 -1.31
N SER A 123 14.29 8.90 -0.71
CA SER A 123 14.15 10.36 -0.63
C SER A 123 14.28 11.09 -1.99
N ASP A 124 14.85 10.40 -2.98
CA ASP A 124 14.95 10.87 -4.36
C ASP A 124 13.86 10.27 -5.29
N GLU A 125 12.94 9.44 -4.76
CA GLU A 125 11.90 8.75 -5.54
C GLU A 125 10.98 9.75 -6.26
N ALA A 126 10.65 10.88 -5.62
CA ALA A 126 9.84 11.92 -6.24
C ALA A 126 10.53 12.53 -7.48
N GLU A 127 11.83 12.79 -7.41
CA GLU A 127 12.61 13.29 -8.54
C GLU A 127 12.72 12.23 -9.64
N LYS A 128 12.98 10.97 -9.25
CA LYS A 128 13.07 9.84 -10.18
C LYS A 128 11.76 9.63 -10.93
N SER A 129 10.63 9.68 -10.22
CA SER A 129 9.28 9.58 -10.79
C SER A 129 9.01 10.71 -11.79
N LEU A 130 9.39 11.95 -11.48
CA LEU A 130 9.27 13.07 -12.41
C LEU A 130 10.05 12.83 -13.71
N LYS A 131 11.31 12.37 -13.60
CA LYS A 131 12.12 12.03 -14.78
C LYS A 131 11.50 10.89 -15.61
N GLU A 132 10.98 9.87 -14.95
CA GLU A 132 10.35 8.72 -15.60
C GLU A 132 9.05 9.07 -16.33
N MET A 133 8.30 10.04 -15.80
CA MET A 133 7.14 10.61 -16.50
C MET A 133 7.53 11.53 -17.67
N GLY A 134 8.81 11.85 -17.85
CA GLY A 134 9.31 12.73 -18.89
C GLY A 134 9.29 14.22 -18.52
N ALA A 135 9.19 14.54 -17.23
CA ALA A 135 9.33 15.92 -16.75
C ALA A 135 10.76 16.43 -16.97
N LYS A 136 10.89 17.72 -17.27
CA LYS A 136 12.17 18.39 -17.48
C LYS A 136 12.45 19.35 -16.34
N LYS A 137 13.67 19.35 -15.83
CA LYS A 137 14.15 20.39 -14.92
C LYS A 137 14.41 21.66 -15.73
N VAL A 138 13.66 22.72 -15.46
CA VAL A 138 13.68 23.98 -16.24
C VAL A 138 14.35 25.12 -15.50
N GLY A 139 14.61 24.98 -14.20
CA GLY A 139 15.33 25.99 -13.44
C GLY A 139 15.24 25.77 -11.95
N LYS A 140 15.28 26.88 -11.21
CA LYS A 140 15.12 26.94 -9.77
C LYS A 140 14.18 28.09 -9.41
N GLU A 141 13.39 27.91 -8.36
CA GLU A 141 12.52 28.94 -7.81
C GLU A 141 12.69 28.99 -6.28
N LYS A 142 12.52 30.18 -5.69
CA LYS A 142 12.61 30.35 -4.23
C LYS A 142 11.20 30.39 -3.63
N ILE A 143 10.86 29.40 -2.81
CA ILE A 143 9.56 29.26 -2.13
C ILE A 143 9.77 29.20 -0.62
N ALA A 144 9.06 30.04 0.13
CA ALA A 144 9.13 30.11 1.60
C ALA A 144 10.57 30.16 2.17
N GLY A 145 11.49 30.81 1.45
CA GLY A 145 12.90 30.94 1.83
C GLY A 145 13.84 29.86 1.28
N TYR A 146 13.31 28.79 0.68
CA TYR A 146 14.06 27.65 0.16
C TYR A 146 14.15 27.69 -1.36
N GLU A 147 15.34 27.44 -1.90
CA GLU A 147 15.57 27.29 -3.34
C GLU A 147 15.25 25.85 -3.75
N CYS A 148 14.21 25.65 -4.55
CA CYS A 148 13.75 24.36 -5.04
C CYS A 148 13.98 24.21 -6.54
N ASP A 149 14.14 22.97 -6.98
CA ASP A 149 14.30 22.65 -8.40
C ASP A 149 12.94 22.71 -9.08
N LEU A 150 12.83 23.52 -10.14
CA LEU A 150 11.59 23.67 -10.91
C LEU A 150 11.56 22.62 -12.03
N TRP A 151 10.53 21.79 -12.00
CA TRP A 151 10.24 20.72 -12.96
C TRP A 151 8.96 21.04 -13.74
N GLU A 152 8.98 20.76 -15.04
CA GLU A 152 7.84 20.95 -15.94
C GLU A 152 7.47 19.66 -16.65
N TYR A 153 6.17 19.35 -16.68
CA TYR A 153 5.60 18.26 -17.44
C TYR A 153 4.21 18.64 -17.94
N LYS A 154 4.06 18.80 -19.26
CA LYS A 154 2.81 19.25 -19.90
C LYS A 154 2.31 20.55 -19.23
N ASP A 155 1.10 20.52 -18.68
CA ASP A 155 0.40 21.62 -18.03
C ASP A 155 0.75 21.75 -16.54
N GLN A 156 1.77 21.03 -16.05
CA GLN A 156 2.14 20.97 -14.65
C GLN A 156 3.55 21.51 -14.39
N GLN A 157 3.67 22.35 -13.37
CA GLN A 157 4.92 22.82 -12.79
C GLN A 157 5.04 22.34 -11.35
N ILE A 158 6.21 21.82 -10.97
CA ILE A 158 6.49 21.37 -9.61
C ILE A 158 7.84 21.94 -9.15
N CYS A 159 7.85 22.65 -8.02
CA CYS A 159 9.08 23.05 -7.37
C CYS A 159 9.41 22.09 -6.22
N LEU A 160 10.43 21.25 -6.41
CA LEU A 160 10.78 20.15 -5.52
C LEU A 160 12.02 20.49 -4.67
N TYR A 161 11.92 20.34 -3.35
CA TYR A 161 13.02 20.54 -2.41
C TYR A 161 13.23 19.30 -1.54
N GLY A 162 14.31 18.56 -1.80
CA GLY A 162 14.67 17.37 -0.99
C GLY A 162 13.56 16.32 -0.86
N GLY A 163 12.81 16.09 -1.94
CA GLY A 163 11.66 15.18 -1.99
C GLY A 163 10.32 15.81 -1.59
N ILE A 164 10.32 17.08 -1.13
CA ILE A 164 9.12 17.80 -0.70
C ILE A 164 8.67 18.77 -1.81
N PRO A 165 7.45 18.63 -2.36
CA PRO A 165 6.92 19.62 -3.28
C PRO A 165 6.59 20.90 -2.50
N LEU A 166 7.29 21.99 -2.79
CA LEU A 166 7.02 23.31 -2.20
C LEU A 166 6.01 24.10 -3.04
N LYS A 167 5.89 23.80 -4.33
CA LYS A 167 4.87 24.40 -5.19
C LYS A 167 4.44 23.38 -6.24
N ILE A 168 3.14 23.27 -6.46
CA ILE A 168 2.56 22.52 -7.57
C ILE A 168 1.58 23.46 -8.25
N VAL A 169 1.73 23.66 -9.56
CA VAL A 169 0.79 24.39 -10.40
C VAL A 169 0.32 23.44 -11.50
N VAL A 170 -0.98 23.42 -11.75
CA VAL A 170 -1.60 22.79 -12.91
C VAL A 170 -2.39 23.87 -13.63
N GLN A 171 -2.12 24.08 -14.91
CA GLN A 171 -2.78 25.13 -15.69
C GLN A 171 -3.09 24.65 -17.11
N ASN A 172 -4.38 24.53 -17.41
CA ASN A 172 -4.89 24.20 -18.73
C ASN A 172 -6.15 25.03 -19.03
N ALA A 173 -6.74 24.85 -20.22
CA ALA A 173 -7.91 25.63 -20.63
C ALA A 173 -9.07 25.44 -19.65
N GLY A 174 -9.52 26.52 -19.02
CA GLY A 174 -10.65 26.51 -18.07
C GLY A 174 -10.32 25.93 -16.70
N PHE A 175 -9.06 25.60 -16.37
CA PHE A 175 -8.71 25.11 -15.05
C PHE A 175 -7.32 25.58 -14.59
N TYR A 176 -7.24 26.00 -13.35
CA TYR A 176 -6.01 26.40 -12.68
C TYR A 176 -6.02 25.88 -11.26
N SER A 177 -4.93 25.26 -10.83
CA SER A 177 -4.71 24.82 -9.46
C SER A 177 -3.30 25.21 -9.03
N GLU A 178 -3.16 25.82 -7.87
CA GLU A 178 -1.89 26.12 -7.21
C GLU A 178 -1.94 25.65 -5.76
N LYS A 179 -0.95 24.84 -5.38
CA LYS A 179 -0.64 24.50 -4.00
C LYS A 179 0.77 25.00 -3.70
N LYS A 180 0.91 26.03 -2.87
CA LYS A 180 2.18 26.74 -2.65
C LYS A 180 2.51 26.82 -1.17
N ALA A 181 3.71 26.41 -0.80
CA ALA A 181 4.20 26.49 0.57
C ALA A 181 4.33 27.97 0.99
N VAL A 182 3.71 28.29 2.11
CA VAL A 182 3.80 29.61 2.78
C VAL A 182 4.75 29.57 3.96
N GLN A 183 4.95 28.40 4.57
CA GLN A 183 5.88 28.18 5.67
C GLN A 183 6.49 26.79 5.58
N VAL A 184 7.80 26.70 5.83
CA VAL A 184 8.56 25.45 5.84
C VAL A 184 9.45 25.46 7.08
N ILE A 185 9.33 24.43 7.92
CA ILE A 185 10.14 24.21 9.11
C ILE A 185 10.73 22.81 9.00
N LEU A 186 12.06 22.68 8.98
CA LEU A 186 12.76 21.40 8.79
C LEU A 186 13.72 21.11 9.95
N ASP A 187 13.95 19.83 10.21
CA ASP A 187 14.89 19.31 11.21
C ASP A 187 14.72 19.88 12.62
N LYS A 188 13.46 20.14 13.01
CA LYS A 188 13.09 20.55 14.36
C LYS A 188 12.20 19.49 15.00
N PRO A 189 12.31 19.27 16.33
CA PRO A 189 11.40 18.38 17.04
C PRO A 189 9.93 18.78 16.82
N ILE A 190 9.10 17.80 16.46
CA ILE A 190 7.67 18.00 16.23
C ILE A 190 6.91 17.46 17.45
N PRO A 191 6.01 18.25 18.05
CA PRO A 191 5.16 17.77 19.14
C PRO A 191 4.28 16.59 18.68
N PRO A 192 4.11 15.53 19.50
CA PRO A 192 3.28 14.37 19.12
C PRO A 192 1.84 14.72 18.75
N LYS A 193 1.28 15.78 19.37
CA LYS A 193 -0.07 16.30 19.08
C LYS A 193 -0.29 16.70 17.62
N GLU A 194 0.77 17.03 16.88
CA GLU A 194 0.68 17.39 15.46
C GLU A 194 0.33 16.19 14.57
N PHE A 195 0.41 14.96 15.11
CA PHE A 195 0.08 13.70 14.42
C PHE A 195 -1.20 13.04 14.96
N GLU A 196 -2.00 13.76 15.76
CA GLU A 196 -3.26 13.26 16.29
C GLU A 196 -4.33 13.19 15.20
N LEU A 197 -5.06 12.07 15.19
CA LEU A 197 -6.25 11.88 14.36
C LEU A 197 -7.50 12.22 15.19
N PRO A 198 -8.62 12.60 14.56
CA PRO A 198 -9.87 12.77 15.28
C PRO A 198 -10.33 11.47 15.95
N ASN A 199 -11.10 11.58 17.02
CA ASN A 199 -11.63 10.43 17.76
C ASN A 199 -12.84 9.82 17.02
N PHE A 200 -12.56 9.12 15.92
CA PHE A 200 -13.54 8.45 15.07
C PHE A 200 -13.39 6.93 15.15
N LYS A 201 -14.44 6.21 14.76
CA LYS A 201 -14.42 4.75 14.72
C LYS A 201 -13.41 4.29 13.66
N ILE A 202 -12.46 3.46 14.05
CA ILE A 202 -11.52 2.84 13.11
C ILE A 202 -12.20 1.64 12.44
N ILE A 203 -12.24 1.67 11.10
CA ILE A 203 -12.60 0.53 10.26
C ILE A 203 -11.29 0.04 9.64
N GLU A 204 -10.89 -1.17 9.99
CA GLU A 204 -9.75 -1.80 9.35
C GLU A 204 -10.21 -2.38 8.02
N ASP A 205 -9.53 -1.99 6.95
CA ASP A 205 -9.71 -2.67 5.67
C ASP A 205 -9.10 -4.07 5.81
N GLU A 206 -9.98 -5.03 6.08
CA GLU A 206 -9.62 -6.41 6.37
C GLU A 206 -8.97 -7.14 5.19
N GLU A 207 -9.08 -6.59 3.97
CA GLU A 207 -8.43 -7.12 2.79
C GLU A 207 -6.89 -6.97 2.88
N TYR A 208 -6.39 -6.01 3.66
CA TYR A 208 -4.97 -5.68 3.66
C TYR A 208 -4.24 -5.52 5.01
N SER A 209 -4.85 -5.21 6.18
CA SER A 209 -4.01 -4.60 7.25
C SER A 209 -4.10 -5.01 8.72
N SER A 210 -4.73 -6.10 9.14
CA SER A 210 -4.69 -6.41 10.60
C SER A 210 -4.88 -7.85 11.04
N ASN A 211 -5.08 -8.80 10.13
CA ASN A 211 -5.23 -10.21 10.52
C ASN A 211 -3.94 -11.00 10.25
N ARG A 212 -3.80 -12.13 10.94
CA ARG A 212 -2.64 -13.03 10.80
C ARG A 212 -2.41 -13.42 9.33
N SER A 213 -3.48 -13.62 8.58
CA SER A 213 -3.47 -13.96 7.16
C SER A 213 -2.80 -12.85 6.33
N SER A 214 -3.08 -11.57 6.57
CA SER A 214 -2.45 -10.46 5.85
C SER A 214 -0.96 -10.33 6.14
N LEU A 215 -0.54 -10.50 7.39
CA LEU A 215 0.89 -10.55 7.75
C LEU A 215 1.61 -11.70 7.03
N VAL A 216 0.97 -12.88 6.96
CA VAL A 216 1.49 -14.04 6.23
C VAL A 216 1.58 -13.75 4.73
N ARG A 217 0.56 -13.15 4.11
CA ARG A 217 0.58 -12.75 2.68
C ARG A 217 1.69 -11.76 2.38
N THR A 218 1.85 -10.72 3.21
CA THR A 218 2.90 -9.72 3.03
C THR A 218 4.27 -10.37 3.13
N LYS A 219 4.51 -11.19 4.18
CA LYS A 219 5.77 -11.91 4.32
C LYS A 219 6.05 -12.85 3.13
N ASP A 220 5.05 -13.62 2.71
CA ASP A 220 5.15 -14.52 1.56
C ASP A 220 5.55 -13.78 0.29
N TYR A 221 4.87 -12.67 -0.01
CA TYR A 221 5.14 -11.86 -1.18
C TYR A 221 6.56 -11.29 -1.17
N ILE A 222 7.00 -10.76 -0.03
CA ILE A 222 8.35 -10.20 0.12
C ILE A 222 9.41 -11.27 -0.11
N ASP A 223 9.22 -12.46 0.47
CA ASP A 223 10.13 -13.58 0.26
C ASP A 223 10.14 -14.02 -1.21
N SER A 224 8.97 -14.10 -1.85
CA SER A 224 8.83 -14.41 -3.28
C SER A 224 9.53 -13.38 -4.18
N ILE A 225 9.48 -12.09 -3.87
CA ILE A 225 10.17 -11.03 -4.64
C ILE A 225 11.69 -11.16 -4.49
N LYS A 226 12.19 -11.48 -3.28
CA LYS A 226 13.63 -11.74 -3.08
C LYS A 226 14.10 -12.94 -3.89
N GLU A 227 13.33 -14.04 -3.87
CA GLU A 227 13.61 -15.23 -4.68
C GLU A 227 13.58 -14.89 -6.17
N LEU A 228 12.60 -14.12 -6.63
CA LEU A 228 12.51 -13.65 -8.01
C LEU A 228 13.76 -12.86 -8.43
N LYS A 229 14.16 -11.84 -7.65
CA LYS A 229 15.37 -11.05 -7.95
C LYS A 229 16.61 -11.94 -8.03
N ALA A 230 16.75 -12.90 -7.11
CA ALA A 230 17.88 -13.82 -7.10
C ALA A 230 17.89 -14.75 -8.33
N GLU A 231 16.74 -15.31 -8.71
CA GLU A 231 16.62 -16.19 -9.87
C GLU A 231 16.82 -15.45 -11.19
N MET A 232 16.27 -14.24 -11.33
CA MET A 232 16.47 -13.42 -12.53
C MET A 232 17.94 -13.04 -12.69
N LYS A 233 18.61 -12.65 -11.60
CA LYS A 233 20.05 -12.36 -11.62
C LYS A 233 20.89 -13.56 -12.08
N LYS A 234 20.56 -14.79 -11.63
CA LYS A 234 21.25 -16.02 -12.09
C LYS A 234 21.10 -16.25 -13.59
N ARG A 235 19.99 -15.79 -14.17
CA ARG A 235 19.69 -15.90 -15.60
C ARG A 235 20.26 -14.74 -16.43
N GLY A 236 21.04 -13.84 -15.80
CA GLY A 236 21.56 -12.64 -16.46
C GLY A 236 20.51 -11.57 -16.73
N ILE A 237 19.32 -11.70 -16.13
CA ILE A 237 18.21 -10.76 -16.30
C ILE A 237 18.25 -9.75 -15.16
N ASN A 238 18.39 -8.47 -15.49
CA ASN A 238 18.24 -7.39 -14.53
C ASN A 238 16.80 -6.85 -14.58
N LEU A 239 16.01 -7.16 -13.57
CA LEU A 239 14.63 -6.65 -13.44
C LEU A 239 14.56 -5.12 -13.25
N GLU A 240 15.68 -4.47 -12.98
CA GLU A 240 15.77 -3.01 -12.83
C GLU A 240 16.20 -2.33 -14.14
N ASP A 241 16.46 -3.10 -15.21
CA ASP A 241 16.76 -2.57 -16.54
C ASP A 241 15.47 -2.06 -17.21
N LYS A 242 15.48 -0.78 -17.57
CA LYS A 242 14.36 -0.08 -18.22
C LYS A 242 14.10 -0.56 -19.64
N ASN A 243 15.07 -1.23 -20.28
CA ASN A 243 14.95 -1.78 -21.63
C ASN A 243 14.59 -3.27 -21.62
N LEU A 244 14.26 -3.85 -20.47
CA LEU A 244 13.88 -5.26 -20.39
C LEU A 244 12.54 -5.49 -21.10
N THR A 245 12.58 -6.20 -22.23
CA THR A 245 11.37 -6.68 -22.89
C THR A 245 10.85 -7.93 -22.19
N ILE A 246 9.64 -7.86 -21.64
CA ILE A 246 8.97 -9.01 -21.03
C ILE A 246 8.31 -9.83 -22.14
N THR A 247 8.90 -11.00 -22.46
CA THR A 247 8.28 -11.97 -23.37
C THR A 247 7.25 -12.83 -22.62
N PRO A 248 6.29 -13.47 -23.32
CA PRO A 248 5.34 -14.39 -22.68
C PRO A 248 6.01 -15.53 -21.89
N GLU A 249 7.16 -16.01 -22.34
CA GLU A 249 7.94 -17.03 -21.63
C GLU A 249 8.54 -16.47 -20.33
N LEU A 250 9.10 -15.26 -20.38
CA LEU A 250 9.65 -14.59 -19.20
C LEU A 250 8.54 -14.27 -18.19
N GLU A 251 7.38 -13.82 -18.66
CA GLU A 251 6.21 -13.59 -17.82
C GLU A 251 5.76 -14.87 -17.09
N LYS A 252 5.64 -15.99 -17.81
CA LYS A 252 5.32 -17.30 -17.21
C LYS A 252 6.35 -17.69 -16.15
N ASP A 253 7.63 -17.45 -16.39
CA ASP A 253 8.69 -17.74 -15.44
C ASP A 253 8.60 -16.86 -14.19
N ILE A 254 8.32 -15.56 -14.35
CA ILE A 254 8.08 -14.64 -13.24
C ILE A 254 6.91 -15.13 -12.38
N ILE A 255 5.77 -15.45 -13.00
CA ILE A 255 4.57 -15.98 -12.31
C ILE A 255 4.90 -17.27 -11.57
N ASN A 256 5.63 -18.18 -12.20
CA ASN A 256 6.01 -19.45 -11.60
C ASN A 256 6.94 -19.26 -10.40
N ILE A 257 7.91 -18.35 -10.47
CA ILE A 257 8.81 -18.06 -9.36
C ILE A 257 8.06 -17.40 -8.20
N LEU A 258 7.26 -16.36 -8.49
CA LEU A 258 6.48 -15.67 -7.47
C LEU A 258 5.48 -16.60 -6.76
N GLY A 259 4.82 -17.47 -7.53
CA GLY A 259 3.82 -18.40 -7.02
C GLY A 259 4.40 -19.67 -6.38
N LYS A 260 5.68 -20.01 -6.58
CA LYS A 260 6.29 -21.27 -6.11
C LYS A 260 6.07 -21.54 -4.62
N ARG A 261 6.29 -20.52 -3.79
CA ARG A 261 6.10 -20.61 -2.34
C ARG A 261 4.63 -20.84 -1.97
N TYR A 262 3.73 -20.11 -2.61
CA TYR A 262 2.30 -20.23 -2.40
C TYR A 262 1.79 -21.61 -2.85
N LEU A 263 2.22 -22.09 -4.02
CA LEU A 263 1.90 -23.43 -4.52
C LEU A 263 2.36 -24.53 -3.56
N LYS A 264 3.56 -24.42 -2.98
CA LYS A 264 4.04 -25.37 -1.97
C LYS A 264 3.13 -25.40 -0.73
N LYS A 265 2.60 -24.25 -0.29
CA LYS A 265 1.63 -24.19 0.79
C LYS A 265 0.31 -24.83 0.38
N GLN A 266 -0.20 -24.49 -0.79
CA GLN A 266 -1.45 -25.05 -1.32
C GLN A 266 -1.40 -26.58 -1.39
N LYS A 267 -0.31 -27.17 -1.89
CA LYS A 267 -0.11 -28.64 -1.91
C LYS A 267 -0.22 -29.27 -0.52
N LYS A 268 0.24 -28.57 0.52
CA LYS A 268 0.22 -29.07 1.90
C LYS A 268 -1.13 -28.87 2.60
N TYR A 269 -1.82 -27.76 2.33
CA TYR A 269 -2.94 -27.31 3.15
C TYR A 269 -4.30 -27.38 2.47
N LEU A 270 -4.40 -27.35 1.13
CA LEU A 270 -5.70 -27.51 0.46
C LEU A 270 -6.38 -28.87 0.75
N PRO A 271 -5.67 -30.01 0.80
CA PRO A 271 -6.30 -31.28 1.18
C PRO A 271 -6.88 -31.25 2.60
N LYS A 272 -6.17 -30.58 3.52
CA LYS A 272 -6.61 -30.40 4.91
C LYS A 272 -7.81 -29.46 4.98
N LEU A 273 -7.77 -28.35 4.24
CA LEU A 273 -8.86 -27.39 4.17
C LEU A 273 -10.15 -28.07 3.67
N LEU A 274 -10.04 -28.87 2.62
CA LEU A 274 -11.16 -29.63 2.06
C LEU A 274 -11.77 -30.60 3.09
N GLU A 275 -10.93 -31.28 3.87
CA GLU A 275 -11.38 -32.18 4.94
C GLU A 275 -12.10 -31.39 6.05
N GLU A 276 -11.51 -30.28 6.50
CA GLU A 276 -12.08 -29.44 7.56
C GLU A 276 -13.38 -28.73 7.11
N LEU A 277 -13.50 -28.33 5.85
CA LEU A 277 -14.76 -27.79 5.29
C LEU A 277 -15.88 -28.84 5.34
N LYS A 278 -15.59 -30.09 4.98
CA LYS A 278 -16.56 -31.20 5.06
C LYS A 278 -17.00 -31.45 6.51
N LYS A 279 -16.06 -31.42 7.46
CA LYS A 279 -16.37 -31.55 8.90
C LYS A 279 -17.20 -30.36 9.40
N ALA A 280 -16.82 -29.14 9.03
CA ALA A 280 -17.52 -27.92 9.40
C ALA A 280 -18.97 -27.93 8.92
N LYS A 281 -19.22 -28.37 7.68
CA LYS A 281 -20.58 -28.54 7.12
C LYS A 281 -21.46 -29.43 8.03
N GLU A 282 -20.97 -30.61 8.38
CA GLU A 282 -21.73 -31.55 9.21
C GLU A 282 -21.89 -31.07 10.66
N CYS A 283 -20.90 -30.34 11.18
CA CYS A 283 -20.97 -29.70 12.48
C CYS A 283 -22.03 -28.59 12.51
N ILE A 284 -22.04 -27.69 11.52
CA ILE A 284 -22.99 -26.57 11.45
C ILE A 284 -24.43 -27.06 11.33
N LYS A 285 -24.69 -28.14 10.59
CA LYS A 285 -26.02 -28.79 10.54
C LYS A 285 -26.57 -29.14 11.92
N LYS A 286 -25.71 -29.44 12.89
CA LYS A 286 -26.09 -29.84 14.26
C LYS A 286 -26.00 -28.70 15.27
N ALA A 287 -25.34 -27.59 14.92
CA ALA A 287 -25.19 -26.44 15.79
C ALA A 287 -26.54 -25.86 16.21
N LYS A 288 -26.69 -25.58 17.49
CA LYS A 288 -27.91 -25.04 18.13
C LYS A 288 -27.86 -23.53 18.34
N ASN A 289 -26.67 -22.95 18.35
CA ASN A 289 -26.44 -21.55 18.66
C ASN A 289 -25.20 -21.01 17.91
N GLU A 290 -25.03 -19.69 17.98
CA GLU A 290 -23.92 -18.96 17.36
C GLU A 290 -22.54 -19.45 17.81
N GLN A 291 -22.38 -19.80 19.09
CA GLN A 291 -21.11 -20.24 19.64
C GLN A 291 -20.68 -21.59 19.04
N GLU A 292 -21.60 -22.57 19.01
CA GLU A 292 -21.35 -23.87 18.40
C GLU A 292 -21.01 -23.75 16.91
N ALA A 293 -21.74 -22.92 16.16
CA ALA A 293 -21.46 -22.71 14.74
C ALA A 293 -20.10 -22.03 14.50
N ASN A 294 -19.69 -21.11 15.37
CA ASN A 294 -18.37 -20.49 15.31
C ASN A 294 -17.24 -21.47 15.64
N GLU A 295 -17.42 -22.40 16.58
CA GLU A 295 -16.43 -23.44 16.87
C GLU A 295 -16.28 -24.42 15.68
N CYS A 296 -17.38 -24.73 14.98
CA CYS A 296 -17.35 -25.60 13.80
C CYS A 296 -16.41 -25.10 12.69
N ILE A 297 -16.26 -23.79 12.53
CA ILE A 297 -15.47 -23.18 11.44
C ILE A 297 -14.06 -22.77 11.86
N LYS A 298 -13.72 -22.90 13.14
CA LYS A 298 -12.41 -22.49 13.67
C LYS A 298 -11.23 -23.18 12.98
N PRO A 299 -11.23 -24.51 12.74
CA PRO A 299 -10.15 -25.17 12.01
C PRO A 299 -10.00 -24.69 10.57
N VAL A 300 -11.11 -24.38 9.90
CA VAL A 300 -11.14 -23.80 8.55
C VAL A 300 -10.46 -22.42 8.55
N ARG A 301 -10.82 -21.56 9.51
CA ARG A 301 -10.19 -20.23 9.69
C ARG A 301 -8.68 -20.33 9.92
N GLU A 302 -8.24 -21.28 10.76
CA GLU A 302 -6.81 -21.49 11.03
C GLU A 302 -6.01 -21.91 9.79
N ILE A 303 -6.58 -22.77 8.94
CA ILE A 303 -5.92 -23.18 7.69
C ILE A 303 -5.91 -22.04 6.68
N ASN A 304 -7.01 -21.29 6.56
CA ASN A 304 -7.09 -20.11 5.70
C ASN A 304 -6.07 -19.03 6.11
N ASP A 305 -5.87 -18.83 7.41
CA ASP A 305 -4.83 -17.93 7.93
C ASP A 305 -3.41 -18.34 7.49
N ILE A 306 -3.12 -19.63 7.44
CA ILE A 306 -1.82 -20.16 6.99
C ILE A 306 -1.64 -19.99 5.48
N LEU A 307 -2.71 -20.22 4.72
CA LEU A 307 -2.75 -19.98 3.29
C LEU A 307 -2.70 -18.48 2.97
N GLY A 308 -3.02 -17.61 3.92
CA GLY A 308 -3.18 -16.18 3.63
C GLY A 308 -4.39 -15.93 2.74
N ASP A 309 -5.41 -16.78 2.85
CA ASP A 309 -6.69 -16.62 2.16
C ASP A 309 -7.75 -16.16 3.16
N LYS A 310 -8.68 -15.34 2.69
CA LYS A 310 -9.86 -14.92 3.47
C LYS A 310 -11.06 -14.92 2.57
N THR A 311 -11.35 -16.06 1.97
CA THR A 311 -12.37 -16.16 0.94
C THR A 311 -13.79 -15.99 1.50
N GLN A 312 -14.11 -16.33 2.77
CA GLN A 312 -15.46 -16.08 3.31
C GLN A 312 -15.53 -15.72 4.80
N LYS A 313 -16.33 -14.68 5.08
CA LYS A 313 -16.82 -14.35 6.43
C LYS A 313 -18.14 -15.08 6.66
N TYR A 314 -18.11 -16.16 7.44
CA TYR A 314 -19.33 -16.78 7.94
C TYR A 314 -19.93 -15.93 9.07
N ASP A 315 -21.09 -15.32 8.83
CA ASP A 315 -21.85 -14.60 9.84
C ASP A 315 -22.85 -15.53 10.54
N PHE A 316 -22.52 -15.92 11.77
CA PHE A 316 -23.41 -16.71 12.63
C PHE A 316 -24.17 -15.88 13.66
N LYS A 317 -24.06 -14.54 13.61
CA LYS A 317 -24.72 -13.67 14.58
C LYS A 317 -26.23 -13.86 14.55
N ASN A 318 -26.86 -14.06 15.70
CA ASN A 318 -28.29 -14.37 15.79
C ASN A 318 -28.68 -15.57 14.90
N LEU A 319 -27.95 -16.69 15.06
CA LEU A 319 -28.14 -17.89 14.26
C LEU A 319 -29.62 -18.34 14.24
N ASN A 320 -30.15 -18.54 13.04
CA ASN A 320 -31.45 -19.14 12.78
C ASN A 320 -31.33 -20.13 11.61
N GLU A 321 -32.40 -20.88 11.33
CA GLU A 321 -32.37 -21.92 10.29
C GLU A 321 -32.05 -21.36 8.88
N GLU A 322 -32.46 -20.13 8.58
CA GLU A 322 -32.16 -19.48 7.30
C GLU A 322 -30.67 -19.12 7.17
N LYS A 323 -30.07 -18.54 8.22
CA LYS A 323 -28.63 -18.24 8.27
C LYS A 323 -27.79 -19.53 8.23
N LYS A 324 -28.25 -20.57 8.93
CA LYS A 324 -27.62 -21.89 8.93
C LYS A 324 -27.64 -22.52 7.53
N LYS A 325 -28.77 -22.45 6.82
CA LYS A 325 -28.88 -22.91 5.43
C LYS A 325 -27.92 -22.16 4.51
N ARG A 326 -27.89 -20.82 4.60
CA ARG A 326 -26.96 -19.98 3.81
C ARG A 326 -25.50 -20.31 4.08
N ALA A 327 -25.12 -20.50 5.34
CA ALA A 327 -23.76 -20.89 5.71
C ALA A 327 -23.38 -22.27 5.14
N ILE A 328 -24.31 -23.23 5.14
CA ILE A 328 -24.09 -24.55 4.53
C ILE A 328 -23.92 -24.44 3.01
N GLU A 329 -24.74 -23.63 2.33
CA GLU A 329 -24.62 -23.38 0.88
C GLU A 329 -23.28 -22.72 0.54
N GLN A 330 -22.83 -21.76 1.35
CA GLN A 330 -21.51 -21.14 1.23
C GLN A 330 -20.38 -22.16 1.37
N ILE A 331 -20.43 -23.01 2.40
CA ILE A 331 -19.45 -24.09 2.61
C ILE A 331 -19.46 -25.09 1.44
N ASP A 332 -20.63 -25.43 0.90
CA ASP A 332 -20.72 -26.34 -0.25
C ASP A 332 -20.05 -25.78 -1.50
N ASN A 333 -20.24 -24.47 -1.76
CA ASN A 333 -19.54 -23.79 -2.83
C ASN A 333 -18.03 -23.76 -2.60
N GLU A 334 -17.59 -23.51 -1.36
CA GLU A 334 -16.16 -23.59 -1.03
C GLU A 334 -15.59 -24.99 -1.15
N ILE A 335 -16.33 -26.05 -0.76
CA ILE A 335 -15.90 -27.44 -0.95
C ILE A 335 -15.70 -27.72 -2.42
N LYS A 336 -16.66 -27.32 -3.28
CA LYS A 336 -16.57 -27.51 -4.73
C LYS A 336 -15.35 -26.80 -5.30
N HIS A 337 -15.17 -25.52 -4.97
CA HIS A 337 -14.03 -24.74 -5.44
C HIS A 337 -12.71 -25.32 -4.93
N THR A 338 -12.60 -25.58 -3.62
CA THR A 338 -11.41 -26.16 -2.97
C THR A 338 -11.05 -27.52 -3.58
N GLN A 339 -12.04 -28.35 -3.91
CA GLN A 339 -11.81 -29.66 -4.53
C GLN A 339 -11.18 -29.53 -5.93
N VAL A 340 -11.70 -28.62 -6.76
CA VAL A 340 -11.15 -28.33 -8.09
C VAL A 340 -9.71 -27.82 -7.96
N THR A 341 -9.49 -26.83 -7.10
CA THR A 341 -8.17 -26.23 -6.88
C THR A 341 -7.18 -27.26 -6.33
N ALA A 342 -7.59 -28.10 -5.36
CA ALA A 342 -6.75 -29.16 -4.81
C ALA A 342 -6.34 -30.18 -5.88
N ASN A 343 -7.25 -30.55 -6.78
CA ASN A 343 -6.96 -31.48 -7.88
C ASN A 343 -5.93 -30.89 -8.86
N CYS A 344 -6.10 -29.62 -9.24
CA CYS A 344 -5.14 -28.92 -10.11
C CYS A 344 -3.77 -28.78 -9.42
N VAL A 345 -3.75 -28.33 -8.18
CA VAL A 345 -2.52 -28.16 -7.38
C VAL A 345 -1.78 -29.50 -7.16
N ALA A 346 -2.51 -30.60 -7.02
CA ALA A 346 -1.90 -31.93 -6.91
C ALA A 346 -1.25 -32.39 -8.23
N LYS A 347 -1.84 -32.02 -9.36
CA LYS A 347 -1.41 -32.44 -10.71
C LYS A 347 -0.20 -31.68 -11.23
N TYR A 348 -0.06 -30.40 -10.90
CA TYR A 348 0.93 -29.52 -11.53
C TYR A 348 1.97 -28.99 -10.53
N ASP A 349 3.20 -28.78 -11.02
CA ASP A 349 4.31 -28.22 -10.24
C ASP A 349 4.61 -26.75 -10.54
N LYS A 350 3.90 -26.18 -11.52
CA LYS A 350 4.02 -24.79 -11.94
C LYS A 350 2.73 -24.03 -11.66
N THR A 351 2.86 -22.82 -11.14
CA THR A 351 1.74 -21.92 -10.83
C THR A 351 0.90 -21.63 -12.08
N THR A 352 1.54 -21.38 -13.21
CA THR A 352 0.84 -21.10 -14.48
C THR A 352 -0.07 -22.25 -14.90
N ASP A 353 0.38 -23.49 -14.73
CA ASP A 353 -0.37 -24.67 -15.13
C ASP A 353 -1.55 -24.93 -14.18
N VAL A 354 -1.36 -24.62 -12.89
CA VAL A 354 -2.44 -24.63 -11.89
C VAL A 354 -3.51 -23.61 -12.25
N ILE A 355 -3.13 -22.36 -12.57
CA ILE A 355 -4.06 -21.28 -12.95
C ILE A 355 -4.92 -21.72 -14.14
N ILE A 356 -4.28 -22.18 -15.22
CA ILE A 356 -4.96 -22.66 -16.44
C ILE A 356 -5.92 -23.81 -16.10
N CYS A 357 -5.50 -24.77 -15.28
CA CYS A 357 -6.35 -25.88 -14.87
C CYS A 357 -7.57 -25.40 -14.06
N THR A 358 -7.38 -24.47 -13.12
CA THR A 358 -8.47 -23.98 -12.28
C THR A 358 -9.49 -23.16 -13.08
N GLU A 359 -9.04 -22.27 -13.95
CA GLU A 359 -9.91 -21.43 -14.79
C GLU A 359 -10.73 -22.27 -15.76
N GLY A 360 -10.08 -23.20 -16.49
CA GLY A 360 -10.76 -24.07 -17.44
C GLY A 360 -11.72 -25.09 -16.81
N THR A 361 -11.59 -25.38 -15.50
CA THR A 361 -12.50 -26.30 -14.79
C THR A 361 -13.67 -25.59 -14.11
N LEU A 362 -13.48 -24.34 -13.68
CA LEU A 362 -14.53 -23.56 -12.98
C LEU A 362 -15.43 -22.82 -13.97
N ASN A 363 -14.91 -22.44 -15.13
CA ASN A 363 -15.65 -21.79 -16.22
C ASN A 363 -15.53 -22.61 -17.51
N PRO A 364 -16.22 -23.76 -17.62
CA PRO A 364 -16.31 -24.45 -18.91
C PRO A 364 -17.19 -23.60 -19.83
N GLU A 365 -16.59 -22.98 -20.84
CA GLU A 365 -17.33 -22.42 -21.98
C GLU A 365 -18.15 -23.49 -22.72
#